data_AF-A0A2T6CPY4-F1
#
_entry.id   AF-A0A2T6CPY4-F1
#
_cell.length_a   1.000
_cell.length_b   1.000
_cell.length_c   1.000
_cell.angle_alpha   90.00
_cell.angle_beta   90.00
_cell.angle_gamma   90.00
#
_symmetry.space_group_name_H-M   'P 1'
#
loop_
_entity.id
_entity.type
_entity.pdbx_description
1 polymer ?
#
loop_
_entity_poly.entity_id
_entity_poly.type
_entity_poly.pdbx_seq_one_letter_code
_entity_poly.pdbx_strand_id
1 'polypeptide(L)'
;MAGLAMVKADSDEESVLLQYRAEPEAFTWHVNGHELGTDLDKIIPSIVSQKPTFVIVKSEHKLTKEKQEEILGKLKAARLKVKEFWVPAETTKEVNILAERKKK
;
A
#
# COMPACT_ATOMS: atom_id res chain seq x y z
N MET A 1 -22.56 -7.92 -0.73
CA MET A 1 -21.23 -8.30 -1.25
C MET A 1 -20.83 -7.25 -2.27
N ALA A 2 -19.93 -6.32 -1.91
CA ALA A 2 -19.36 -5.38 -2.87
C ALA A 2 -18.01 -5.97 -3.31
N GLY A 3 -17.89 -6.30 -4.59
CA GLY A 3 -16.68 -6.87 -5.16
C GLY A 3 -15.57 -5.82 -5.20
N LEU A 4 -14.37 -6.21 -4.77
CA LEU A 4 -13.14 -5.46 -5.02
C LEU A 4 -12.98 -5.35 -6.55
N ALA A 5 -13.28 -4.18 -7.10
CA ALA A 5 -13.18 -3.96 -8.53
C ALA A 5 -11.69 -3.94 -8.92
N MET A 6 -11.26 -4.86 -9.79
CA MET A 6 -9.87 -4.94 -10.21
C MET A 6 -9.55 -3.83 -11.22
N VAL A 7 -8.41 -3.15 -11.06
CA VAL A 7 -8.03 -2.05 -11.95
C VAL A 7 -7.29 -2.64 -13.17
N LYS A 8 -7.78 -2.37 -14.38
CA LYS A 8 -7.04 -2.68 -15.61
C LYS A 8 -5.91 -1.66 -15.76
N ALA A 9 -4.66 -2.12 -15.65
CA ALA A 9 -3.50 -1.31 -16.04
C ALA A 9 -3.21 -1.58 -17.52
N ASP A 10 -2.97 -0.51 -18.29
CA ASP A 10 -2.60 -0.48 -19.72
C ASP A 10 -2.80 -1.81 -20.49
N SER A 11 -4.01 -1.98 -21.04
CA SER A 11 -4.44 -3.06 -21.93
C SER A 11 -4.29 -4.50 -21.40
N ASP A 12 -5.42 -5.04 -20.92
CA ASP A 12 -5.70 -6.46 -20.66
C ASP A 12 -5.03 -7.15 -19.46
N GLU A 13 -4.09 -6.51 -18.76
CA GLU A 13 -3.48 -7.13 -17.59
C GLU A 13 -4.27 -6.84 -16.29
N GLU A 14 -4.67 -7.92 -15.61
CA GLU A 14 -5.34 -7.86 -14.31
C GLU A 14 -4.36 -7.37 -13.24
N SER A 15 -4.59 -6.16 -12.73
CA SER A 15 -3.71 -5.52 -11.76
C SER A 15 -4.44 -5.12 -10.49
N VAL A 16 -3.73 -5.17 -9.37
CA VAL A 16 -4.22 -4.62 -8.11
C VAL A 16 -3.44 -3.38 -7.77
N LEU A 17 -4.16 -2.28 -7.56
CA LEU A 17 -3.61 -1.04 -7.03
C LEU A 17 -3.63 -1.10 -5.50
N LEU A 18 -2.45 -1.17 -4.89
CA LEU A 18 -2.25 -1.07 -3.46
C LEU A 18 -1.83 0.35 -3.11
N GLN A 19 -2.69 1.12 -2.46
CA GLN A 19 -2.39 2.48 -2.02
C GLN A 19 -2.09 2.52 -0.52
N TYR A 20 -0.99 3.15 -0.15
CA TYR A 20 -0.62 3.47 1.22
C TYR A 20 -0.97 4.93 1.53
N ARG A 21 -1.90 5.13 2.46
CA ARG A 21 -2.36 6.46 2.87
C ARG A 21 -2.03 6.68 4.34
N ALA A 22 -1.37 7.78 4.67
CA ALA A 22 -1.09 8.15 6.05
C ALA A 22 -2.02 9.31 6.44
N GLU A 23 -2.96 9.03 7.31
CA GLU A 23 -3.78 10.04 7.97
C GLU A 23 -3.02 10.61 9.19
N PRO A 24 -3.46 11.76 9.73
CA PRO A 24 -2.75 12.43 10.83
C PRO A 24 -2.54 11.56 12.08
N GLU A 25 -3.36 10.53 12.28
CA GLU A 25 -3.34 9.68 13.47
C GLU A 25 -3.11 8.18 13.16
N ALA A 26 -3.21 7.76 11.89
CA ALA A 26 -3.15 6.36 11.49
C ALA A 26 -2.72 6.22 10.03
N PHE A 27 -2.28 5.03 9.61
CA PHE A 27 -2.07 4.71 8.20
C PHE A 27 -3.04 3.63 7.76
N THR A 28 -3.59 3.76 6.56
CA THR A 28 -4.56 2.83 5.98
C THR A 28 -4.09 2.38 4.60
N TRP A 29 -4.38 1.12 4.32
CA TRP A 29 -4.14 0.48 3.03
C TRP A 29 -5.45 0.40 2.26
N HIS A 30 -5.37 0.83 1.02
CA HIS A 30 -6.48 0.78 0.08
C HIS A 30 -6.13 -0.16 -1.05
N VAL A 31 -7.03 -1.09 -1.38
CA VAL A 31 -6.89 -2.01 -2.50
C VAL A 31 -7.93 -1.64 -3.54
N ASN A 32 -7.49 -1.21 -4.72
CA ASN A 32 -8.34 -0.69 -5.78
C ASN A 32 -9.31 0.40 -5.31
N GLY A 33 -8.85 1.29 -4.43
CA GLY A 33 -9.67 2.37 -3.85
C GLY A 33 -10.58 1.95 -2.70
N HIS A 34 -10.51 0.69 -2.24
CA HIS A 34 -11.25 0.22 -1.07
C HIS A 34 -10.35 0.11 0.14
N GLU A 35 -10.69 0.80 1.23
CA GLU A 35 -10.00 0.67 2.52
C GLU A 35 -10.15 -0.75 3.07
N LEU A 36 -9.03 -1.41 3.35
CA LEU A 36 -9.02 -2.74 3.96
C LEU A 36 -8.46 -2.76 5.38
N GLY A 37 -7.79 -1.67 5.80
CA GLY A 37 -7.29 -1.50 7.17
C GLY A 37 -5.81 -1.16 7.21
N THR A 38 -5.17 -1.38 8.36
CA THR A 38 -3.79 -0.92 8.63
C THR A 38 -2.76 -2.05 8.51
N ASP A 39 -3.18 -3.31 8.59
CA ASP A 39 -2.28 -4.46 8.61
C ASP A 39 -2.13 -5.09 7.22
N LEU A 40 -0.97 -4.87 6.60
CA LEU A 40 -0.67 -5.38 5.26
C LEU A 40 -0.73 -6.93 5.20
N ASP A 41 -0.36 -7.63 6.28
CA ASP A 41 -0.37 -9.10 6.29
C ASP A 41 -1.80 -9.67 6.23
N LYS A 42 -2.78 -8.94 6.76
CA LYS A 42 -4.20 -9.29 6.64
C LYS A 42 -4.79 -8.97 5.27
N ILE A 43 -4.18 -8.02 4.56
CA ILE A 43 -4.65 -7.53 3.27
C ILE A 43 -4.12 -8.38 2.12
N ILE A 44 -2.88 -8.84 2.22
CA ILE A 44 -2.21 -9.69 1.22
C ILE A 44 -3.08 -10.87 0.76
N PRO A 45 -3.72 -11.67 1.64
CA PRO A 45 -4.60 -12.75 1.21
C PRO A 45 -5.74 -12.29 0.30
N SER A 46 -6.32 -11.11 0.56
CA SER A 46 -7.37 -10.52 -0.26
C SER A 46 -6.86 -10.09 -1.64
N ILE A 47 -5.60 -9.66 -1.72
CA ILE A 47 -4.93 -9.34 -2.99
C ILE A 47 -4.65 -10.64 -3.76
N VAL A 48 -4.06 -11.65 -3.10
CA VAL A 48 -3.74 -12.95 -3.71
C VAL A 48 -5.01 -13.66 -4.22
N SER A 49 -6.13 -13.55 -3.49
CA SER A 49 -7.42 -14.12 -3.90
C SER A 49 -7.94 -13.56 -5.23
N GLN A 50 -7.56 -12.32 -5.59
CA GLN A 50 -7.92 -11.72 -6.87
C GLN A 50 -7.08 -12.24 -8.03
N LYS A 51 -6.04 -13.05 -7.73
CA LYS A 51 -5.09 -13.59 -8.71
C LYS A 51 -4.51 -12.52 -9.66
N PRO A 52 -4.04 -11.37 -9.15
CA PRO A 52 -3.51 -10.33 -10.01
C PRO A 52 -2.23 -10.81 -10.70
N THR A 53 -2.05 -10.37 -11.95
CA THR A 53 -0.80 -10.59 -12.69
C THR A 53 0.34 -9.79 -12.06
N PHE A 54 0.04 -8.57 -11.60
CA PHE A 54 0.95 -7.73 -10.83
C PHE A 54 0.22 -6.78 -9.88
N VAL A 55 0.99 -6.24 -8.94
CA VAL A 55 0.57 -5.23 -7.97
C VAL A 55 1.28 -3.91 -8.30
N ILE A 56 0.52 -2.84 -8.26
CA ILE A 56 1.03 -1.46 -8.34
C ILE A 56 0.95 -0.89 -6.93
N VAL A 57 2.08 -0.49 -6.36
CA VAL A 57 2.11 0.13 -5.03
C VAL A 57 2.21 1.64 -5.21
N LYS A 58 1.25 2.40 -4.67
CA LYS A 58 1.31 3.86 -4.62
C LYS A 58 1.29 4.31 -3.16
N SER A 59 2.28 5.06 -2.75
CA SER A 59 2.25 5.71 -1.43
C SER A 59 1.92 7.18 -1.58
N GLU A 60 0.94 7.70 -0.85
CA GLU A 60 0.65 9.15 -0.83
C GLU A 60 1.71 9.94 -0.03
N HIS A 61 2.55 9.24 0.75
CA HIS A 61 3.58 9.84 1.60
C HIS A 61 4.94 9.22 1.33
N LYS A 62 6.01 9.96 1.63
CA LYS A 62 7.36 9.41 1.62
C LYS A 62 7.45 8.27 2.63
N LEU A 63 7.74 7.08 2.13
CA LEU A 63 8.07 5.91 2.93
C LEU A 63 9.57 5.89 3.20
N THR A 64 9.96 5.52 4.42
CA THR A 64 11.36 5.20 4.71
C THR A 64 11.81 4.02 3.87
N LYS A 65 13.12 3.94 3.56
CA LYS A 65 13.66 2.82 2.77
C LYS A 65 13.36 1.48 3.43
N GLU A 66 13.52 1.38 4.75
CA GLU A 66 13.17 0.19 5.53
C GLU A 66 11.70 -0.22 5.34
N LYS A 67 10.78 0.76 5.35
CA LYS A 67 9.36 0.47 5.16
C LYS A 67 9.05 0.02 3.72
N GLN A 68 9.71 0.61 2.73
CA GLN A 68 9.60 0.16 1.33
C GLN A 68 10.09 -1.28 1.17
N GLU A 69 11.26 -1.60 1.75
CA GLU A 69 11.83 -2.95 1.73
C GLU A 69 10.94 -3.95 2.48
N GLU A 70 10.32 -3.56 3.60
CA GLU A 70 9.34 -4.38 4.31
C GLU A 70 8.12 -4.68 3.43
N ILE A 71 7.52 -3.67 2.81
CA ILE A 71 6.35 -3.82 1.94
C ILE A 71 6.69 -4.73 0.75
N LEU A 72 7.79 -4.46 0.06
CA LEU A 72 8.28 -5.27 -1.05
C LEU A 72 8.58 -6.71 -0.61
N GLY A 73 9.18 -6.89 0.56
CA GLY A 73 9.47 -8.19 1.16
C GLY A 73 8.20 -9.01 1.40
N LYS A 74 7.16 -8.39 1.97
CA LYS A 74 5.86 -9.03 2.22
C LYS A 74 5.14 -9.41 0.92
N LEU A 75 5.10 -8.50 -0.06
CA LEU A 75 4.51 -8.79 -1.38
C LEU A 75 5.25 -9.93 -2.09
N LYS A 76 6.59 -9.93 -2.04
CA LYS A 76 7.42 -10.98 -2.62
C LYS A 76 7.24 -12.33 -1.91
N ALA A 77 7.13 -12.33 -0.58
CA ALA A 77 6.83 -13.54 0.21
C ALA A 77 5.47 -14.15 -0.19
N ALA A 78 4.49 -13.30 -0.50
CA ALA A 78 3.19 -13.69 -1.03
C ALA A 78 3.19 -14.10 -2.52
N ARG A 79 4.37 -14.15 -3.16
CA ARG A 79 4.56 -14.43 -4.60
C ARG A 79 3.88 -13.42 -5.53
N LEU A 80 3.63 -12.20 -5.06
CA LEU A 80 3.08 -11.12 -5.87
C LEU A 80 4.21 -10.42 -6.64
N LYS A 81 3.99 -10.19 -7.94
CA LYS A 81 4.91 -9.42 -8.78
C LYS A 81 4.57 -7.95 -8.67
N VAL A 82 5.52 -7.09 -8.29
CA VAL A 82 5.32 -5.64 -8.26
C VAL A 82 5.76 -5.06 -9.59
N LYS A 83 4.83 -4.46 -10.35
CA LYS A 83 5.13 -3.83 -11.65
C LYS A 83 5.67 -2.41 -11.46
N GLU A 84 5.09 -1.68 -10.52
CA GLU A 84 5.43 -0.29 -10.25
C GLU A 84 5.32 -0.02 -8.75
N PHE A 85 6.29 0.73 -8.22
CA PHE A 85 6.29 1.21 -6.84
C PHE A 85 6.53 2.71 -6.87
N TRP A 86 5.46 3.48 -6.70
CA TRP A 86 5.50 4.93 -6.72
C TRP A 86 5.54 5.50 -5.30
N VAL A 87 6.55 6.31 -5.03
CA VAL A 87 6.69 7.09 -3.79
C VAL A 87 6.97 8.54 -4.17
N PRO A 88 6.30 9.52 -3.56
CA PRO A 88 6.62 10.91 -3.79
C PRO A 88 8.05 11.20 -3.31
N ALA A 89 8.83 11.90 -4.14
CA ALA A 89 10.24 12.24 -3.85
C ALA A 89 10.39 13.23 -2.68
N GLU A 90 9.39 14.10 -2.48
CA GLU A 90 9.31 15.07 -1.40
C GLU A 90 7.90 15.11 -0.82
N THR A 91 7.74 14.72 0.44
CA THR A 91 6.55 15.13 1.20
C THR A 91 6.80 16.57 1.61
N THR A 92 6.26 17.54 0.87
CA THR A 92 6.08 18.87 1.44
C THR A 92 5.17 18.69 2.65
N LYS A 93 5.74 18.88 3.85
CA LYS A 93 5.22 18.57 5.20
C LYS A 93 5.67 17.22 5.74
N GLU A 94 6.86 17.25 6.34
CA GLU A 94 7.13 16.54 7.60
C GLU A 94 5.97 16.80 8.58
N VAL A 95 4.92 15.97 8.55
CA VAL A 95 4.04 15.86 9.70
C VAL A 95 4.82 15.04 10.70
N ASN A 96 5.38 15.75 11.66
CA ASN A 96 6.16 15.26 12.79
C ASN A 96 5.23 14.46 13.73
N ILE A 97 4.69 13.31 13.28
CA ILE A 97 3.84 12.42 14.08
C ILE A 97 4.74 11.50 14.92
N LEU A 98 5.66 12.07 15.72
CA LEU A 98 6.37 11.31 16.75
C LEU A 98 7.12 12.19 17.77
N ALA A 99 6.68 13.43 17.98
CA ALA A 99 7.09 14.22 19.15
C ALA A 99 5.89 14.34 20.12
N GLU A 100 6.14 14.12 21.41
CA GLU A 100 5.26 14.41 22.54
C GLU A 100 4.19 13.38 23.00
N ARG A 101 4.60 12.14 23.34
CA ARG A 101 3.99 11.45 24.50
C ARG A 101 5.01 10.64 25.32
N LYS A 102 6.07 11.33 25.78
CA LYS A 102 6.82 10.96 26.99
C LYS A 102 7.23 12.21 27.77
N LYS A 103 6.23 13.01 28.14
CA LYS A 103 6.29 13.94 29.28
C LYS A 103 4.97 13.82 30.03
N LYS A 104 4.86 12.79 30.86
CA LYS A 104 4.06 12.82 32.09
C LYS A 104 4.58 11.74 33.02
#